data_AF-A0A5B6Z708-F1
#
_entry.id   AF-A0A5B6Z708-F1
#
_cell.length_a   1.000
_cell.length_b   1.000
_cell.length_c   1.000
_cell.angle_alpha   90.00
_cell.angle_beta   90.00
_cell.angle_gamma   90.00
#
_symmetry.space_group_name_H-M   'P 1'
#
loop_
_entity.id
_entity.type
_entity.pdbx_description
1 polymer ?
#
loop_
_entity_poly.entity_id
_entity_poly.type
_entity_poly.pdbx_seq_one_letter_code
_entity_poly.pdbx_strand_id
1 'polypeptide(L)'
;MTVEEYIDPQLKPIVVLTGTAKEGRAGPPVGLVDIGVSERAYLFRVALPGVRSNQCNVECRIRRDGRVHIQGLVRGGVVLKDPSSVCEMKVQQLCRPGPFTISFNLPGPVNPRQSSTDFRSDGIFEVVVRIF
;
A
#
# COMPACT_ATOMS: atom_id res chain seq x y z
N MET A 1 21.51 -15.16 30.59
CA MET A 1 21.90 -13.88 29.97
C MET A 1 20.64 -13.22 29.45
N THR A 2 19.99 -12.44 30.32
CA THR A 2 18.85 -11.59 30.00
C THR A 2 19.42 -10.28 29.47
N VAL A 3 19.14 -9.99 28.19
CA VAL A 3 19.40 -8.67 27.62
C VAL A 3 18.26 -7.75 28.06
N GLU A 4 18.54 -6.90 29.04
CA GLU A 4 17.64 -5.78 29.35
C GLU A 4 17.77 -4.74 28.24
N GLU A 5 16.67 -4.48 27.54
CA GLU A 5 16.55 -3.36 26.62
C GLU A 5 16.59 -2.05 27.42
N TYR A 6 17.69 -1.32 27.30
CA TYR A 6 17.84 0.03 27.82
C TYR A 6 16.98 1.00 26.99
N ILE A 7 15.80 1.35 27.50
CA ILE A 7 14.96 2.41 26.94
C ILE A 7 15.45 3.76 27.50
N ASP A 8 16.07 4.58 26.64
CA ASP A 8 16.46 5.96 26.94
C ASP A 8 15.21 6.85 27.17
N PRO A 9 15.02 7.44 28.36
CA PRO A 9 13.79 8.12 28.74
C PRO A 9 13.59 9.54 28.16
N GLN A 10 14.40 10.02 27.20
CA GLN A 10 14.38 11.43 26.75
C GLN A 10 14.21 11.66 25.22
N LEU A 11 13.58 10.75 24.48
CA LEU A 11 13.13 11.08 23.12
C LEU A 11 11.77 11.78 23.17
N LYS A 12 11.79 13.11 23.33
CA LYS A 12 10.60 13.96 23.15
C LYS A 12 10.01 13.67 21.76
N PRO A 13 8.75 13.21 21.64
CA PRO A 13 8.16 12.94 20.34
C PRO A 13 8.09 14.24 19.54
N ILE A 14 8.63 14.21 18.32
CA ILE A 14 8.72 15.36 17.42
C ILE A 14 7.32 15.95 17.12
N VAL A 15 6.27 15.14 17.23
CA VAL A 15 4.87 15.55 17.12
C VAL A 15 4.03 14.79 18.14
N VAL A 16 3.17 15.52 18.85
CA VAL A 16 2.16 14.96 19.76
C VAL A 16 0.79 15.11 19.11
N LEU A 17 0.15 13.98 18.79
CA LEU A 17 -1.24 13.97 18.32
C LEU A 17 -2.18 14.18 19.52
N THR A 18 -3.10 15.14 19.40
CA THR A 18 -4.08 15.48 20.43
C THR A 18 -5.49 15.55 19.85
N GLY A 19 -6.51 15.52 20.71
CA GLY A 19 -7.92 15.58 20.29
C GLY A 19 -8.32 14.45 19.34
N THR A 20 -9.19 14.76 18.38
CA THR A 20 -9.72 13.78 17.41
C THR A 20 -8.65 13.16 16.51
N ALA A 21 -7.52 13.84 16.31
CA ALA A 21 -6.40 13.29 15.54
C ALA A 21 -5.69 12.15 16.29
N LYS A 22 -5.70 12.16 17.64
CA LYS A 22 -5.23 11.04 18.47
C LYS A 22 -6.14 9.81 18.33
N GLU A 23 -7.43 10.04 18.12
CA GLU A 23 -8.46 8.99 17.99
C GLU A 23 -8.58 8.47 16.55
N GLY A 24 -8.01 9.20 15.59
CA GLY A 24 -7.93 8.79 14.19
C GLY A 24 -7.17 7.47 14.03
N ARG A 25 -7.73 6.56 13.25
CA ARG A 25 -7.03 5.33 12.87
C ARG A 25 -6.00 5.65 11.79
N ALA A 26 -4.82 5.05 11.89
CA ALA A 26 -3.89 5.01 10.77
C ALA A 26 -4.59 4.37 9.55
N GLY A 27 -4.22 4.83 8.35
CA GLY A 27 -4.70 4.21 7.11
C GLY A 27 -4.36 2.71 7.06
N PRO A 28 -5.04 1.92 6.22
CA PRO A 28 -4.74 0.50 6.09
C PRO A 28 -3.25 0.30 5.75
N PRO A 29 -2.62 -0.76 6.26
CA PRO A 29 -1.22 -1.05 5.92
C PRO A 29 -1.08 -1.29 4.41
N VAL A 30 0.10 -0.97 3.87
CA VAL A 30 0.42 -1.32 2.47
C VAL A 30 0.32 -2.84 2.32
N GLY A 31 -0.41 -3.26 1.28
CA GLY A 31 -0.59 -4.65 0.92
C GLY A 31 -1.75 -5.37 1.59
N LEU A 32 -2.68 -4.66 2.24
CA LEU A 32 -3.97 -5.26 2.58
C LEU A 32 -4.70 -5.67 1.29
N VAL A 33 -5.14 -6.93 1.20
CA VAL A 33 -5.78 -7.50 0.01
C VAL A 33 -7.20 -7.95 0.33
N ASP A 34 -8.15 -7.51 -0.47
CA ASP A 34 -9.52 -8.04 -0.52
C ASP A 34 -9.73 -8.77 -1.84
N ILE A 35 -10.42 -9.92 -1.81
CA ILE A 35 -10.74 -10.72 -3.01
C ILE A 35 -12.26 -10.93 -3.08
N GLY A 36 -12.88 -10.40 -4.14
CA GLY A 36 -14.26 -10.67 -4.54
C GLY A 36 -14.32 -11.79 -5.58
N VAL A 37 -15.29 -12.68 -5.42
CA VAL A 37 -15.54 -13.80 -6.33
C VAL A 37 -16.88 -13.62 -7.02
N SER A 38 -16.89 -13.79 -8.33
CA SER A 38 -18.12 -13.87 -9.14
C SER A 38 -18.07 -15.11 -10.03
N GLU A 39 -19.18 -15.43 -10.69
CA GLU A 39 -19.26 -16.57 -11.62
C GLU A 39 -18.27 -16.50 -12.78
N ARG A 40 -17.83 -15.30 -13.18
CA ARG A 40 -17.05 -15.09 -14.42
C ARG A 40 -15.69 -14.42 -14.22
N ALA A 41 -15.43 -13.90 -13.02
CA ALA A 41 -14.23 -13.13 -12.73
C ALA A 41 -13.91 -13.11 -11.24
N TYR A 42 -12.64 -12.91 -10.93
CA TYR A 42 -12.20 -12.44 -9.63
C TYR A 42 -11.95 -10.93 -9.70
N LEU A 43 -12.35 -10.23 -8.64
CA LEU A 43 -11.95 -8.87 -8.33
C LEU A 43 -10.97 -8.94 -7.16
N PHE A 44 -9.85 -8.26 -7.23
CA PHE A 44 -9.04 -8.03 -6.04
C PHE A 44 -8.67 -6.56 -5.88
N ARG A 45 -8.60 -6.12 -4.64
CA ARG A 45 -8.23 -4.76 -4.25
C ARG A 45 -7.04 -4.82 -3.32
N VAL A 46 -6.04 -4.00 -3.60
CA VAL A 46 -4.81 -3.92 -2.81
C VAL A 46 -4.64 -2.50 -2.32
N ALA A 47 -4.58 -2.32 -1.00
CA ALA A 47 -4.26 -1.03 -0.41
C ALA A 47 -2.78 -0.71 -0.64
N LEU A 48 -2.50 0.32 -1.43
CA LEU A 48 -1.16 0.83 -1.72
C LEU A 48 -1.06 2.33 -1.36
N PRO A 49 -1.34 2.71 -0.10
CA PRO A 49 -1.25 4.12 0.31
C PRO A 49 0.19 4.63 0.14
N GLY A 50 0.33 5.86 -0.37
CA GLY A 50 1.63 6.46 -0.68
C GLY A 50 2.20 6.12 -2.07
N VAL A 51 1.51 5.28 -2.85
CA VAL A 51 1.84 5.01 -4.26
C VAL A 51 0.99 5.93 -5.15
N ARG A 52 1.61 6.68 -6.07
CA ARG A 52 0.94 7.65 -6.96
C ARG A 52 0.77 7.09 -8.37
N SER A 53 -0.46 7.01 -8.87
CA SER A 53 -0.77 6.44 -10.20
C SER A 53 -0.02 7.08 -11.37
N ASN A 54 0.28 8.37 -11.31
CA ASN A 54 0.95 9.10 -12.39
C ASN A 54 2.48 8.95 -12.43
N GLN A 55 3.09 8.32 -11.41
CA GLN A 55 4.54 8.28 -11.23
C GLN A 55 5.06 6.89 -10.82
N CYS A 56 4.19 5.88 -10.70
CA CYS A 56 4.53 4.61 -10.08
C CYS A 56 4.63 3.45 -11.08
N ASN A 57 5.74 2.74 -10.93
CA ASN A 57 6.04 1.47 -11.59
C ASN A 57 5.42 0.31 -10.77
N VAL A 58 4.09 0.27 -10.63
CA VAL A 58 3.44 -0.91 -10.06
C VAL A 58 3.35 -1.96 -11.15
N GLU A 59 4.07 -3.06 -10.98
CA GLU A 59 4.00 -4.22 -11.86
C GLU A 59 3.14 -5.29 -11.20
N CYS A 60 2.08 -5.71 -11.91
CA CYS A 60 1.20 -6.80 -11.49
C CYS A 60 1.32 -7.97 -12.46
N ARG A 61 1.79 -9.11 -11.96
CA ARG A 61 1.88 -10.38 -12.69
C ARG A 61 0.82 -11.33 -12.19
N ILE A 62 -0.04 -11.79 -13.08
CA ILE A 62 -1.07 -12.78 -12.82
C ILE A 62 -0.73 -14.05 -13.60
N ARG A 63 -0.59 -15.16 -12.90
CA ARG A 63 -0.35 -16.48 -13.52
C ARG A 63 -1.67 -17.20 -13.75
N ARG A 64 -1.67 -18.14 -14.71
CA ARG A 64 -2.86 -18.94 -15.06
C ARG A 64 -3.37 -19.81 -13.90
N ASP A 65 -2.49 -20.17 -12.97
CA ASP A 65 -2.83 -20.94 -11.77
C ASP A 65 -3.45 -20.09 -10.65
N GLY A 66 -3.72 -18.79 -10.91
CA GLY A 66 -4.31 -17.89 -9.94
C GLY A 66 -3.29 -17.19 -9.02
N ARG A 67 -1.99 -17.49 -9.13
CA ARG A 67 -0.98 -16.77 -8.34
C ARG A 67 -0.81 -15.35 -8.85
N VAL A 68 -0.90 -14.39 -7.92
CA VAL A 68 -0.70 -12.97 -8.18
C VAL A 68 0.59 -12.51 -7.50
N HIS A 69 1.37 -11.71 -8.21
CA HIS A 69 2.58 -11.08 -7.70
C HIS A 69 2.59 -9.61 -8.09
N ILE A 70 2.63 -8.73 -7.09
CA ILE A 70 2.64 -7.29 -7.29
C ILE A 70 3.92 -6.74 -6.70
N GLN A 71 4.62 -5.92 -7.47
CA GLN A 71 5.81 -5.22 -7.00
C GLN A 71 5.76 -3.75 -7.39
N GLY A 72 6.40 -2.92 -6.60
CA GLY A 72 6.47 -1.50 -6.88
C GLY A 72 7.37 -0.77 -5.90
N LEU A 73 7.32 0.55 -5.96
CA LEU A 73 8.12 1.45 -5.13
C LEU A 73 7.20 2.48 -4.47
N VAL A 74 7.18 2.49 -3.13
CA VAL A 74 6.62 3.60 -2.37
C VAL A 74 7.67 4.70 -2.34
N ARG A 75 7.40 5.84 -2.99
CA ARG A 75 8.24 7.03 -2.87
C ARG A 75 7.87 7.76 -1.59
N GLY A 76 8.88 8.19 -0.84
CA GLY A 76 8.66 8.90 0.42
C GLY A 76 7.94 10.21 0.20
N GLY A 77 7.24 10.66 1.25
CA GLY A 77 6.47 11.90 1.24
C GLY A 77 7.24 13.02 0.56
N VAL A 78 6.66 13.57 -0.50
CA VAL A 78 7.22 14.72 -1.21
C VAL A 78 7.33 15.84 -0.19
N VAL A 79 8.54 16.35 0.03
CA VAL A 79 8.70 17.71 0.58
C VAL A 79 7.86 18.59 -0.32
N LEU A 80 6.73 19.09 0.18
CA LEU A 80 5.95 20.08 -0.54
C LEU A 80 6.82 21.33 -0.58
N LYS A 81 7.57 21.47 -1.68
CA LYS A 81 8.28 22.69 -2.03
C LYS A 81 7.28 23.62 -2.67
N ASP A 82 6.54 24.34 -1.84
CA ASP A 82 5.95 25.60 -2.28
C ASP A 82 7.12 26.60 -2.37
N PRO A 83 7.25 27.44 -3.41
CA PRO A 83 8.28 28.49 -3.44
C PRO A 83 8.26 29.41 -2.21
N SER A 84 7.15 29.45 -1.47
CA SER A 84 6.98 30.26 -0.25
C SER A 84 7.19 29.49 1.06
N SER A 85 7.17 28.15 1.06
CA SER A 85 7.38 27.36 2.29
C SER A 85 7.88 25.93 2.01
N VAL A 86 8.83 25.48 2.82
CA VAL A 86 9.25 24.08 2.87
C VAL A 86 8.42 23.39 3.94
N CYS A 87 7.39 22.65 3.54
CA CYS A 87 6.60 21.87 4.50
C CYS A 87 7.19 20.46 4.61
N GLU A 88 7.81 20.17 5.74
CA GLU A 88 8.42 18.87 6.05
C GLU A 88 7.45 17.98 6.82
N MET A 89 7.18 16.77 6.31
CA MET A 89 6.34 15.78 6.99
C MET A 89 7.11 15.15 8.16
N LYS A 90 6.86 15.65 9.38
CA LYS A 90 7.54 15.18 10.60
C LYS A 90 6.96 13.87 11.19
N VAL A 91 5.79 13.44 10.74
CA VAL A 91 5.16 12.17 11.16
C VAL A 91 4.83 11.34 9.93
N GLN A 92 5.49 10.20 9.78
CA GLN A 92 5.23 9.27 8.70
C GLN A 92 4.22 8.22 9.17
N GLN A 93 2.93 8.46 8.94
CA GLN A 93 1.84 7.49 9.23
C GLN A 93 1.69 6.41 8.14
N LEU A 94 2.70 6.27 7.26
CA LEU A 94 2.72 5.33 6.15
C LEU A 94 3.98 4.46 6.24
N CYS A 95 3.97 3.32 5.54
CA CYS A 95 5.15 2.47 5.42
C CYS A 95 6.38 3.28 4.96
N ARG A 96 7.57 2.85 5.39
CA ARG A 96 8.82 3.48 4.98
C ARG A 96 8.93 3.50 3.46
N PRO A 97 9.54 4.53 2.86
CA PRO A 97 9.78 4.57 1.42
C PRO A 97 10.66 3.38 1.04
N GLY A 98 10.36 2.75 -0.10
CA GLY A 98 11.11 1.59 -0.53
C GLY A 98 10.32 0.65 -1.43
N PRO A 99 11.01 -0.36 -1.98
CA PRO A 99 10.36 -1.38 -2.79
C PRO A 99 9.40 -2.18 -1.91
N PHE A 100 8.28 -2.58 -2.51
CA PHE A 100 7.33 -3.50 -1.88
C PHE A 100 7.04 -4.67 -2.82
N THR A 101 6.70 -5.79 -2.21
CA THR A 101 6.26 -7.00 -2.91
C THR A 101 5.08 -7.60 -2.16
N ILE A 102 4.03 -7.93 -2.90
CA ILE A 102 2.80 -8.54 -2.39
C ILE A 102 2.54 -9.79 -3.23
N SER A 103 2.17 -10.89 -2.58
CA SER A 103 1.87 -12.15 -3.25
C SER A 103 0.74 -12.87 -2.57
N PHE A 104 -0.20 -13.36 -3.36
CA PHE A 104 -1.36 -14.11 -2.89
C PHE A 104 -1.88 -14.99 -4.03
N ASN A 105 -2.82 -15.88 -3.71
CA ASN A 105 -3.46 -16.74 -4.69
C ASN A 105 -4.94 -16.39 -4.80
N LEU A 106 -5.44 -16.36 -6.02
CA LEU A 106 -6.86 -16.38 -6.31
C LEU A 106 -7.43 -17.78 -6.05
N PRO A 107 -8.74 -17.92 -5.79
CA PRO A 107 -9.36 -19.20 -5.47
C PRO A 107 -9.23 -20.28 -6.56
N GLY A 108 -8.96 -19.89 -7.80
CA GLY A 108 -8.80 -20.83 -8.89
C GLY A 108 -8.14 -20.23 -10.14
N PRO A 109 -8.06 -21.03 -11.22
CA PRO A 109 -7.42 -20.64 -12.47
C PRO A 109 -8.09 -19.44 -13.14
N VAL A 110 -7.28 -18.65 -13.85
CA VAL A 110 -7.72 -17.41 -14.51
C VAL A 110 -7.09 -17.25 -15.88
N ASN A 111 -7.72 -16.43 -16.73
CA ASN A 111 -7.16 -15.98 -18.00
C ASN A 111 -6.48 -14.61 -17.84
N PRO A 112 -5.14 -14.51 -17.67
CA PRO A 112 -4.47 -13.25 -17.37
C PRO A 112 -4.58 -12.21 -18.49
N ARG A 113 -4.81 -12.66 -19.73
CA ARG A 113 -4.98 -11.77 -20.91
C ARG A 113 -6.30 -11.01 -20.90
N GLN A 114 -7.25 -11.44 -20.06
CA GLN A 114 -8.54 -10.80 -19.84
C GLN A 114 -8.56 -10.16 -18.44
N SER A 115 -7.47 -9.47 -18.10
CA SER A 115 -7.39 -8.66 -16.88
C SER A 115 -7.48 -7.18 -17.21
N SER A 116 -8.10 -6.42 -16.31
CA SER A 116 -8.13 -4.96 -16.32
C SER A 116 -7.70 -4.44 -14.95
N THR A 117 -6.86 -3.41 -14.94
CA THR A 117 -6.30 -2.83 -13.72
C THR A 117 -6.68 -1.36 -13.63
N ASP A 118 -7.03 -0.89 -12.44
CA ASP A 118 -7.24 0.52 -12.14
C ASP A 118 -6.47 0.91 -10.88
N PHE A 119 -5.78 2.05 -10.91
CA PHE A 119 -5.14 2.62 -9.73
C PHE A 119 -5.92 3.86 -9.31
N ARG A 120 -6.77 3.66 -8.31
CA ARG A 120 -7.69 4.69 -7.83
C ARG A 120 -6.94 5.78 -7.07
N SER A 121 -7.49 6.99 -7.09
CA SER A 121 -6.90 8.17 -6.43
C SER A 121 -6.84 8.06 -4.90
N ASP A 122 -7.59 7.13 -4.31
CA ASP A 122 -7.58 6.80 -2.89
C ASP A 122 -6.45 5.82 -2.48
N GLY A 123 -5.57 5.45 -3.42
CA GLY A 123 -4.45 4.55 -3.14
C GLY A 123 -4.83 3.08 -3.19
N ILE A 124 -5.97 2.73 -3.80
CA ILE A 124 -6.37 1.34 -4.03
C ILE A 124 -6.00 0.91 -5.44
N PHE A 125 -5.24 -0.17 -5.54
CA PHE A 125 -4.99 -0.87 -6.80
C PHE A 125 -6.04 -1.97 -6.98
N GLU A 126 -6.90 -1.79 -7.96
CA GLU A 126 -8.02 -2.67 -8.26
C GLU A 126 -7.75 -3.46 -9.53
N VAL A 127 -8.06 -4.76 -9.52
CA VAL A 127 -7.89 -5.63 -10.67
C VAL A 127 -9.06 -6.58 -10.81
N VAL A 128 -9.61 -6.65 -12.03
CA VAL A 128 -10.59 -7.65 -12.43
C VAL A 128 -9.91 -8.60 -13.40
N VAL A 129 -10.05 -9.91 -13.20
CA VAL A 129 -9.51 -10.93 -14.09
C VAL A 129 -10.53 -12.04 -14.32
N ARG A 130 -10.75 -12.42 -15.58
CA ARG A 130 -11.68 -13.52 -15.90
C ARG A 130 -11.18 -14.86 -15.40
N ILE A 131 -12.14 -15.65 -14.90
CA ILE A 131 -11.98 -17.08 -14.66
C ILE A 131 -11.97 -17.78 -16.03
N PHE A 132 -11.29 -18.93 -16.12
CA PHE A 132 -11.39 -19.78 -17.31
C PHE A 132 -12.81 -20.29 -17.56
#